data_AF-A0A6N7MD91-F1
#
_entry.id   AF-A0A6N7MD91-F1
#
_cell.length_a   1.000
_cell.length_b   1.000
_cell.length_c   1.000
_cell.angle_alpha   90.00
_cell.angle_beta   90.00
_cell.angle_gamma   90.00
#
_symmetry.space_group_name_H-M   'P 1'
#
loop_
_entity.id
_entity.type
_entity.pdbx_description
1 polymer ?
#
loop_
_entity_poly.entity_id
_entity_poly.type
_entity_poly.pdbx_seq_one_letter_code
_entity_poly.pdbx_strand_id
1 'polypeptide(L)'
;MEKNQQKDNIYIFHIFRSDGQSLFLHPLVNPDQLAAQLENAEVIGRYGREPRVEALTLFRNELYREIETGVKRWLADIRFIPKFLISAAVFIISYFFLSFVIRDPIPMIDEIAISLGISAVLYYLLGRKDISSEKATKKRLVLRSAVDKITFRQSPFVKQMEKILHQNESSSINEVINQILEPIEQELSESQKKEADHFIRLLEGKFDFKRIKRKERQFQRYLKGSGDKSQHIHKLGKAKKLDFPLYAVYKSLKKITPNAKS
;
A
#
# COMPACT_ATOMS: atom_id res chain seq x y z
N MET A 1 7.86 -37.08 1.43
CA MET A 1 8.35 -36.09 2.39
C MET A 1 8.33 -34.72 1.71
N GLU A 2 7.17 -34.06 1.73
CA GLU A 2 7.04 -32.69 1.24
C GLU A 2 7.82 -31.76 2.18
N LYS A 3 8.84 -31.09 1.67
CA LYS A 3 9.42 -29.94 2.36
C LYS A 3 8.30 -28.91 2.47
N ASN A 4 7.72 -28.76 3.67
CA ASN A 4 6.97 -27.58 4.06
C ASN A 4 7.91 -26.39 3.90
N GLN A 5 7.93 -25.78 2.71
CA GLN A 5 8.44 -24.42 2.53
C GLN A 5 7.56 -23.57 3.43
N GLN A 6 8.12 -23.16 4.56
CA GLN A 6 7.46 -22.29 5.51
C GLN A 6 7.20 -20.98 4.75
N LYS A 7 5.99 -20.83 4.23
CA LYS A 7 5.59 -19.64 3.50
C LYS A 7 5.77 -18.46 4.44
N ASP A 8 6.39 -17.39 3.93
CA ASP A 8 6.52 -16.17 4.72
C ASP A 8 5.12 -15.67 5.09
N ASN A 9 4.92 -15.35 6.36
CA ASN A 9 3.64 -14.83 6.84
C ASN A 9 3.59 -13.31 6.59
N ILE A 10 2.63 -12.88 5.79
CA ILE A 10 2.31 -11.47 5.62
C ILE A 10 1.18 -11.11 6.57
N TYR A 11 1.41 -10.12 7.44
CA TYR A 11 0.37 -9.64 8.35
C TYR A 11 -0.36 -8.43 7.77
N ILE A 12 -1.68 -8.45 7.92
CA ILE A 12 -2.56 -7.29 7.77
C ILE A 12 -3.07 -6.95 9.16
N PHE A 13 -2.89 -5.71 9.62
CA PHE A 13 -3.40 -5.28 10.91
C PHE A 13 -4.61 -4.38 10.71
N HIS A 14 -5.73 -4.73 11.34
CA HIS A 14 -6.87 -3.85 11.51
C HIS A 14 -6.78 -3.19 12.88
N ILE A 15 -6.87 -1.86 12.89
CA ILE A 15 -6.86 -1.04 14.10
C ILE A 15 -8.18 -0.29 14.14
N PHE A 16 -8.95 -0.51 15.20
CA PHE A 16 -10.14 0.27 15.48
C PHE A 16 -9.77 1.55 16.24
N ARG A 17 -10.23 2.72 15.79
CA ARG A 17 -10.02 4.02 16.45
C ARG A 17 -11.19 4.42 17.35
N SER A 18 -10.97 5.34 18.29
CA SER A 18 -12.01 5.81 19.21
C SER A 18 -13.14 6.57 18.51
N ASP A 19 -12.86 7.19 17.36
CA ASP A 19 -13.82 7.89 16.51
C ASP A 19 -14.68 6.95 15.65
N GLY A 20 -14.46 5.64 15.78
CA GLY A 20 -15.17 4.60 15.03
C GLY A 20 -14.58 4.29 13.65
N GLN A 21 -13.48 4.95 13.26
CA GLN A 21 -12.78 4.64 12.02
C GLN A 21 -12.02 3.30 12.11
N SER A 22 -11.90 2.63 10.97
CA SER A 22 -11.09 1.42 10.82
C SER A 22 -9.87 1.72 9.98
N LEU A 23 -8.70 1.45 10.53
CA LEU A 23 -7.41 1.61 9.85
C LEU A 23 -6.83 0.24 9.54
N PHE A 24 -6.69 -0.08 8.24
CA PHE A 24 -5.97 -1.26 7.79
C PHE A 24 -4.51 -0.91 7.46
N LEU A 25 -3.58 -1.63 8.07
CA LEU A 25 -2.15 -1.61 7.75
C LEU A 25 -1.80 -2.91 7.02
N HIS A 26 -1.30 -2.81 5.79
CA HIS A 26 -0.94 -3.97 4.99
C HIS A 26 0.22 -3.61 4.04
N PRO A 27 1.06 -4.58 3.66
CA PRO A 27 2.15 -4.35 2.72
C PRO A 27 1.69 -4.40 1.25
N LEU A 28 0.44 -4.81 0.99
CA LEU A 28 -0.14 -5.02 -0.35
C LEU A 28 -0.48 -3.70 -1.07
N VAL A 29 0.41 -2.72 -1.03
CA VAL A 29 0.20 -1.38 -1.64
C VAL A 29 0.81 -1.32 -3.04
N ASN A 30 1.87 -2.11 -3.30
CA ASN A 30 2.51 -2.12 -4.60
C ASN A 30 1.81 -3.15 -5.53
N PRO A 31 1.16 -2.71 -6.62
CA PRO A 31 0.45 -3.60 -7.54
C PRO A 31 1.36 -4.66 -8.16
N ASP A 32 2.64 -4.33 -8.36
CA ASP A 32 3.60 -5.16 -9.06
C ASP A 32 4.05 -6.34 -8.19
N GLN A 33 4.15 -6.10 -6.87
CA GLN A 33 4.53 -7.11 -5.89
C GLN A 33 3.32 -7.87 -5.33
N LEU A 34 2.12 -7.28 -5.38
CA LEU A 34 0.90 -7.84 -4.82
C LEU A 34 0.63 -9.25 -5.36
N ALA A 35 0.77 -9.46 -6.67
CA ALA A 35 0.55 -10.78 -7.26
C ALA A 35 1.52 -11.83 -6.71
N ALA A 36 2.81 -11.49 -6.64
CA ALA A 36 3.83 -12.38 -6.10
C ALA A 36 3.64 -12.64 -4.60
N GLN A 37 3.26 -11.61 -3.84
CA GLN A 37 2.99 -11.72 -2.41
C GLN A 37 1.78 -12.62 -2.13
N LEU A 38 0.67 -12.45 -2.84
CA LEU A 38 -0.52 -13.28 -2.66
C LEU A 38 -0.32 -14.75 -3.09
N GLU A 39 0.59 -15.03 -4.01
CA GLU A 39 0.86 -16.39 -4.49
C GLU A 39 1.85 -17.14 -3.58
N ASN A 40 2.87 -16.44 -3.07
CA ASN A 40 3.98 -17.05 -2.35
C ASN A 40 3.85 -17.01 -0.82
N ALA A 41 3.06 -16.08 -0.27
CA ALA A 41 2.94 -15.87 1.16
C ALA A 41 1.54 -16.24 1.67
N GLU A 42 1.46 -16.65 2.94
CA GLU A 42 0.18 -16.74 3.63
C GLU A 42 -0.15 -15.38 4.23
N VAL A 43 -1.32 -14.83 3.86
CA VAL A 43 -1.76 -13.52 4.33
C VAL A 43 -2.72 -13.68 5.50
N ILE A 44 -2.32 -13.20 6.67
CA ILE A 44 -3.07 -13.34 7.93
C ILE A 44 -3.51 -11.96 8.41
N GLY A 45 -4.82 -11.79 8.55
CA GLY A 45 -5.41 -10.62 9.18
C GLY A 45 -5.35 -10.70 10.71
N ARG A 46 -4.96 -9.62 11.37
CA ARG A 46 -4.89 -9.46 12.83
C ARG A 46 -5.73 -8.28 13.26
N TYR A 47 -6.56 -8.46 14.29
CA TYR A 47 -7.39 -7.39 14.84
C TYR A 47 -7.42 -7.42 16.37
N GLY A 48 -7.68 -6.29 17.01
CA GLY A 48 -7.96 -6.23 18.44
C GLY A 48 -9.46 -6.35 18.70
N ARG A 49 -10.21 -5.39 18.17
CA ARG A 49 -11.66 -5.39 18.04
C ARG A 49 -12.05 -5.86 16.64
N GLU A 50 -13.08 -6.69 16.55
CA GLU A 50 -13.51 -7.23 15.25
C GLU A 50 -13.91 -6.09 14.28
N PRO A 51 -13.38 -6.09 13.04
CA PRO A 51 -13.75 -5.11 12.04
C PRO A 51 -15.21 -5.26 11.63
N ARG A 52 -15.90 -4.14 11.45
CA ARG A 52 -17.27 -4.15 10.92
C ARG A 52 -17.29 -4.71 9.49
N VAL A 53 -18.41 -5.31 9.10
CA VAL A 53 -18.59 -5.93 7.78
C VAL A 53 -18.36 -4.90 6.67
N GLU A 54 -18.78 -3.66 6.86
CA GLU A 54 -18.58 -2.58 5.88
C GLU A 54 -17.09 -2.26 5.70
N ALA A 55 -16.33 -2.21 6.80
CA ALA A 55 -14.90 -1.93 6.76
C ALA A 55 -14.12 -3.05 6.05
N LEU A 56 -14.46 -4.31 6.30
CA LEU A 56 -13.88 -5.46 5.59
C LEU A 56 -14.23 -5.43 4.09
N THR A 57 -15.46 -5.07 3.76
CA THR A 57 -15.91 -4.98 2.37
C THR A 57 -15.16 -3.88 1.62
N LEU A 58 -15.03 -2.70 2.22
CA LEU A 58 -14.26 -1.60 1.66
C LEU A 58 -12.78 -1.97 1.46
N PHE A 59 -12.18 -2.64 2.45
CA PHE A 59 -10.80 -3.10 2.35
C PHE A 59 -10.60 -4.12 1.22
N ARG A 60 -11.51 -5.10 1.08
CA ARG A 60 -11.46 -6.07 -0.04
C ARG A 60 -11.58 -5.37 -1.39
N ASN A 61 -12.48 -4.39 -1.51
CA ASN A 61 -12.64 -3.61 -2.74
C ASN A 61 -11.37 -2.82 -3.09
N GLU A 62 -10.68 -2.26 -2.09
CA GLU A 62 -9.37 -1.64 -2.29
C GLU A 62 -8.36 -2.64 -2.84
N LEU A 63 -8.23 -3.82 -2.23
CA LEU A 63 -7.33 -4.86 -2.73
C LEU A 63 -7.70 -5.35 -4.13
N TYR A 64 -8.98 -5.47 -4.46
CA TYR A 64 -9.42 -5.84 -5.81
C TYR A 64 -9.02 -4.78 -6.85
N ARG A 65 -9.07 -3.50 -6.50
CA ARG A 65 -8.61 -2.41 -7.38
C ARG A 65 -7.09 -2.46 -7.59
N GLU A 66 -6.33 -2.77 -6.55
CA GLU A 66 -4.88 -2.97 -6.67
C GLU A 66 -4.55 -4.21 -7.51
N ILE A 67 -5.31 -5.30 -7.37
CA ILE A 67 -5.22 -6.49 -8.25
C ILE A 67 -5.47 -6.10 -9.70
N GLU A 68 -6.51 -5.33 -9.99
CA GLU A 68 -6.80 -4.91 -11.37
C GLU A 68 -5.65 -4.10 -11.97
N THR A 69 -5.07 -3.21 -11.19
CA THR A 69 -3.92 -2.40 -11.59
C THR A 69 -2.68 -3.27 -11.81
N GLY A 70 -2.39 -4.19 -10.89
CA GLY A 70 -1.26 -5.11 -10.98
C GLY A 70 -1.37 -6.05 -12.17
N VAL A 71 -2.56 -6.61 -12.43
CA VAL A 71 -2.80 -7.45 -13.61
C VAL A 71 -2.64 -6.66 -14.90
N LYS A 72 -3.13 -5.42 -14.99
CA LYS A 72 -2.95 -4.57 -16.18
C LYS A 72 -1.46 -4.33 -16.47
N ARG A 73 -0.65 -4.04 -15.45
CA ARG A 73 0.80 -3.84 -15.58
C ARG A 73 1.52 -5.13 -15.99
N TRP A 74 1.23 -6.24 -15.30
CA TRP A 74 1.78 -7.55 -15.66
C TRP A 74 1.46 -7.96 -17.11
N LEU A 75 0.25 -7.69 -17.59
CA LEU A 75 -0.10 -7.92 -18.99
C LEU A 75 0.64 -6.98 -19.93
N ALA A 76 0.79 -5.71 -19.56
CA ALA A 76 1.57 -4.76 -20.34
C ALA A 76 3.00 -5.29 -20.51
N ASP A 77 3.65 -5.74 -19.43
CA ASP A 77 5.02 -6.25 -19.47
C ASP A 77 5.17 -7.49 -20.36
N ILE A 78 4.33 -8.52 -20.16
CA ILE A 78 4.44 -9.77 -20.92
C ILE A 78 4.11 -9.55 -22.41
N ARG A 79 3.13 -8.69 -22.71
CA ARG A 79 2.67 -8.48 -24.08
C ARG A 79 3.38 -7.33 -24.77
N PHE A 80 4.23 -6.56 -24.10
CA PHE A 80 4.91 -5.40 -24.66
C PHE A 80 5.70 -5.79 -25.92
N ILE A 81 6.63 -6.74 -25.77
CA ILE A 81 7.51 -7.20 -26.85
C ILE A 81 6.73 -7.71 -28.07
N PRO A 82 5.81 -8.69 -27.94
CA PRO A 82 5.10 -9.20 -29.11
C PRO A 82 4.22 -8.14 -29.78
N LYS A 83 3.55 -7.26 -29.01
CA LYS A 83 2.76 -6.16 -29.58
C LYS A 83 3.61 -5.17 -30.33
N PHE A 84 4.76 -4.82 -29.75
CA PHE A 84 5.71 -3.90 -30.36
C PHE A 84 6.22 -4.45 -31.69
N LEU A 85 6.61 -5.73 -31.75
CA LEU A 85 7.07 -6.38 -32.98
C LEU A 85 5.99 -6.42 -34.06
N ILE A 86 4.75 -6.76 -33.72
CA ILE A 86 3.63 -6.75 -34.68
C ILE A 86 3.39 -5.33 -35.21
N SER A 87 3.41 -4.33 -34.33
CA SER A 87 3.16 -2.94 -34.71
C SER A 87 4.30 -2.40 -35.60
N ALA A 88 5.55 -2.74 -35.29
CA ALA A 88 6.71 -2.40 -36.11
C ALA A 88 6.66 -3.08 -37.49
N ALA A 89 6.25 -4.35 -37.56
CA ALA A 89 6.05 -5.03 -38.83
C ALA A 89 4.96 -4.34 -39.68
N VAL A 90 3.83 -3.98 -39.06
CA VAL A 90 2.77 -3.24 -39.75
C VAL A 90 3.21 -1.86 -40.19
N PHE A 91 4.02 -1.15 -39.40
CA PHE A 91 4.65 0.10 -39.81
C PHE A 91 5.47 -0.09 -41.10
N ILE A 92 6.38 -1.06 -41.12
CA ILE A 92 7.26 -1.34 -42.27
C ILE A 92 6.44 -1.69 -43.52
N ILE A 93 5.45 -2.58 -43.38
CA ILE A 93 4.58 -3.00 -44.49
C ILE A 93 3.78 -1.80 -45.01
N SER A 94 3.19 -1.01 -44.11
CA SER A 94 2.39 0.17 -44.50
C SER A 94 3.26 1.21 -45.18
N TYR A 95 4.47 1.47 -44.66
CA TYR A 95 5.42 2.38 -45.27
C TYR A 95 5.78 1.94 -46.69
N PHE A 96 6.25 0.71 -46.88
CA PHE A 96 6.61 0.21 -48.21
C PHE A 96 5.43 0.16 -49.17
N PHE A 97 4.22 -0.13 -48.68
CA PHE A 97 3.02 -0.08 -49.49
C PHE A 97 2.74 1.34 -49.99
N LEU A 98 2.80 2.34 -49.10
CA LEU A 98 2.63 3.75 -49.47
C LEU A 98 3.73 4.18 -50.46
N SER A 99 5.00 3.89 -50.17
CA SER A 99 6.13 4.34 -51.00
C SER A 99 6.22 3.67 -52.38
N PHE A 100 5.81 2.39 -52.52
CA PHE A 100 5.96 1.66 -53.79
C PHE A 100 4.68 1.52 -54.61
N VAL A 101 3.51 1.47 -53.97
CA VAL A 101 2.24 1.22 -54.66
C VAL A 101 1.55 2.53 -55.01
N ILE A 102 1.60 3.53 -54.13
CA ILE A 102 1.03 4.85 -54.40
C ILE A 102 2.08 5.64 -55.18
N ARG A 103 1.88 5.75 -56.49
CA ARG A 103 2.82 6.41 -57.41
C ARG A 103 2.80 7.94 -57.33
N ASP A 104 1.86 8.51 -56.60
CA ASP A 104 1.81 9.95 -56.38
C ASP A 104 2.93 10.35 -55.42
N PRO A 105 3.74 11.37 -55.76
CA PRO A 105 4.83 11.83 -54.90
C PRO A 105 4.25 12.56 -53.68
N ILE A 106 3.76 11.79 -52.72
CA ILE A 106 3.47 12.27 -51.38
C ILE A 106 4.82 12.58 -50.73
N PRO A 107 4.97 13.70 -49.99
CA PRO A 107 6.18 13.95 -49.23
C PRO A 107 6.47 12.76 -48.32
N MET A 108 7.72 12.27 -48.29
CA MET A 108 8.15 11.15 -47.43
C MET A 108 7.70 11.29 -45.97
N ILE A 109 7.58 12.54 -45.50
CA ILE A 109 7.08 12.88 -44.16
C ILE A 109 5.66 12.36 -43.92
N ASP A 110 4.77 12.51 -44.89
CA ASP A 110 3.36 12.12 -44.76
C ASP A 110 3.21 10.59 -44.80
N GLU A 111 4.03 9.89 -45.58
CA GLU A 111 4.06 8.42 -45.59
C GLU A 111 4.50 7.84 -44.24
N ILE A 112 5.55 8.42 -43.64
CA ILE A 112 6.02 8.07 -42.30
C ILE A 112 4.94 8.38 -41.27
N ALA A 113 4.28 9.54 -41.36
CA ALA A 113 3.22 9.93 -40.44
C ALA A 113 2.02 8.96 -40.50
N ILE A 114 1.57 8.60 -41.70
CA ILE A 114 0.44 7.68 -41.91
C ILE A 114 0.79 6.28 -41.41
N SER A 115 1.94 5.72 -41.79
CA SER A 115 2.38 4.40 -41.35
C SER A 115 2.57 4.34 -39.83
N LEU A 116 3.12 5.39 -39.22
CA LEU A 116 3.23 5.52 -37.76
C LEU A 116 1.83 5.56 -37.13
N GLY A 117 0.92 6.36 -37.66
CA GLY A 117 -0.47 6.44 -37.20
C GLY A 117 -1.17 5.08 -37.22
N ILE A 118 -1.08 4.34 -38.33
CA ILE A 118 -1.64 2.98 -38.48
C ILE A 118 -1.06 2.04 -37.42
N SER A 119 0.27 2.03 -37.27
CA SER A 119 0.94 1.15 -36.30
C SER A 119 0.58 1.48 -34.85
N ALA A 120 0.44 2.77 -34.50
CA ALA A 120 0.07 3.23 -33.18
C ALA A 120 -1.38 2.86 -32.84
N VAL A 121 -2.30 3.03 -33.80
CA VAL A 121 -3.70 2.59 -33.65
C VAL A 121 -3.77 1.08 -33.43
N LEU A 122 -3.04 0.30 -34.23
CA LEU A 122 -2.99 -1.15 -34.05
C LEU A 122 -2.44 -1.54 -32.67
N TYR A 123 -1.34 -0.93 -32.24
CA TYR A 123 -0.75 -1.16 -30.92
C TYR A 123 -1.78 -0.94 -29.80
N TYR A 124 -2.54 0.15 -29.90
CA TYR A 124 -3.60 0.49 -28.95
C TYR A 124 -4.74 -0.55 -28.94
N LEU A 125 -5.21 -0.96 -30.12
CA LEU A 125 -6.28 -1.96 -30.25
C LEU A 125 -5.86 -3.33 -29.70
N LEU A 126 -4.61 -3.76 -29.96
CA LEU A 126 -4.05 -4.97 -29.38
C LEU A 126 -3.99 -4.88 -27.86
N GLY A 127 -3.61 -3.72 -27.31
CA GLY A 127 -3.62 -3.46 -25.87
C GLY A 127 -5.00 -3.62 -25.23
N ARG A 128 -6.06 -3.10 -25.87
CA ARG A 128 -7.45 -3.28 -25.40
C ARG A 128 -7.86 -4.75 -25.40
N LYS A 129 -7.56 -5.48 -26.48
CA LYS A 129 -7.89 -6.91 -26.61
C LYS A 129 -7.20 -7.76 -25.53
N ASP A 130 -5.94 -7.45 -25.22
CA ASP A 130 -5.18 -8.16 -24.18
C ASP A 130 -5.83 -8.04 -22.80
N ILE A 131 -6.36 -6.87 -22.44
CA ILE A 131 -6.98 -6.63 -21.12
C ILE A 131 -8.24 -7.49 -20.93
N SER A 132 -8.96 -7.80 -22.01
CA SER A 132 -10.13 -8.69 -22.05
C SER A 132 -9.77 -10.17 -22.23
N SER A 133 -8.49 -10.52 -22.34
CA SER A 133 -8.07 -11.91 -22.57
C SER A 133 -8.42 -12.84 -21.41
N GLU A 134 -8.68 -14.11 -21.73
CA GLU A 134 -8.93 -15.16 -20.74
C GLU A 134 -7.79 -15.28 -19.72
N LYS A 135 -6.54 -15.09 -20.17
CA LYS A 135 -5.35 -15.09 -19.30
C LYS A 135 -5.43 -13.99 -18.23
N ALA A 136 -5.89 -12.79 -18.60
CA ALA A 136 -6.10 -11.69 -17.65
C ALA A 136 -7.21 -12.03 -16.66
N THR A 137 -8.34 -12.55 -17.15
CA THR A 137 -9.49 -12.93 -16.33
C THR A 137 -9.13 -14.03 -15.33
N LYS A 138 -8.42 -15.08 -15.77
CA LYS A 138 -7.94 -16.17 -14.92
C LYS A 138 -7.00 -15.65 -13.83
N LYS A 139 -6.03 -14.78 -14.17
CA LYS A 139 -5.12 -14.20 -13.16
C LYS A 139 -5.88 -13.34 -12.15
N ARG A 140 -6.83 -12.51 -12.58
CA ARG A 140 -7.70 -11.74 -11.67
C ARG A 140 -8.47 -12.65 -10.72
N LEU A 141 -9.06 -13.72 -11.23
CA LEU A 141 -9.84 -14.66 -10.42
C LEU A 141 -8.97 -15.37 -9.38
N VAL A 142 -7.78 -15.83 -9.74
CA VAL A 142 -6.83 -16.45 -8.81
C VAL A 142 -6.45 -15.48 -7.68
N LEU A 143 -6.09 -14.24 -8.01
CA LEU A 143 -5.70 -13.24 -7.02
C LEU A 143 -6.87 -12.79 -6.14
N ARG A 144 -8.07 -12.63 -6.71
CA ARG A 144 -9.29 -12.34 -5.92
C ARG A 144 -9.61 -13.48 -4.96
N SER A 145 -9.52 -14.72 -5.42
CA SER A 145 -9.69 -15.90 -4.55
C SER A 145 -8.65 -15.93 -3.43
N ALA A 146 -7.40 -15.50 -3.68
CA ALA A 146 -6.38 -15.38 -2.64
C ALA A 146 -6.76 -14.31 -1.58
N VAL A 147 -7.32 -13.17 -2.01
CA VAL A 147 -7.84 -12.14 -1.10
C VAL A 147 -9.03 -12.66 -0.28
N ASP A 148 -9.93 -13.42 -0.90
CA ASP A 148 -11.12 -13.97 -0.22
C ASP A 148 -10.75 -15.00 0.85
N LYS A 149 -9.62 -15.69 0.68
CA LYS A 149 -9.07 -16.64 1.64
C LYS A 149 -8.40 -15.97 2.85
N ILE A 150 -8.22 -14.65 2.85
CA ILE A 150 -7.61 -13.94 3.99
C ILE A 150 -8.53 -14.10 5.21
N THR A 151 -8.01 -14.77 6.24
CA THR A 151 -8.70 -14.92 7.52
C THR A 151 -8.21 -13.88 8.51
N PHE A 152 -9.16 -13.26 9.21
CA PHE A 152 -8.89 -12.31 10.28
C PHE A 152 -8.99 -13.03 11.62
N ARG A 153 -7.93 -12.95 12.43
CA ARG A 153 -7.85 -13.55 13.76
C ARG A 153 -7.56 -12.49 14.80
N GLN A 154 -8.17 -12.63 15.97
CA GLN A 154 -7.88 -11.73 17.08
C GLN A 154 -6.41 -11.87 17.50
N SER A 155 -5.73 -10.74 17.73
CA SER A 155 -4.37 -10.68 18.25
C SER A 155 -4.37 -9.93 19.59
N PRO A 156 -3.83 -10.53 20.67
CA PRO A 156 -3.64 -9.84 21.95
C PRO A 156 -2.76 -8.59 21.80
N PHE A 157 -1.77 -8.63 20.91
CA PHE A 157 -0.92 -7.49 20.60
C PHE A 157 -1.73 -6.32 20.01
N VAL A 158 -2.54 -6.58 18.98
CA VAL A 158 -3.34 -5.53 18.34
C VAL A 158 -4.36 -4.96 19.33
N LYS A 159 -5.00 -5.81 20.14
CA LYS A 159 -5.92 -5.38 21.20
C LYS A 159 -5.25 -4.45 22.22
N GLN A 160 -4.01 -4.75 22.59
CA GLN A 160 -3.21 -3.89 23.48
C GLN A 160 -2.90 -2.55 22.81
N MET A 161 -2.50 -2.56 21.53
CA MET A 161 -2.21 -1.34 20.78
C MET A 161 -3.44 -0.46 20.59
N GLU A 162 -4.61 -1.04 20.29
CA GLU A 162 -5.88 -0.30 20.23
C GLU A 162 -6.23 0.34 21.57
N LYS A 163 -6.03 -0.38 22.68
CA LYS A 163 -6.28 0.17 24.02
C LYS A 163 -5.40 1.39 24.30
N ILE A 164 -4.10 1.30 24.01
CA ILE A 164 -3.16 2.43 24.18
C ILE A 164 -3.54 3.58 23.23
N LEU A 165 -3.92 3.27 21.99
CA LEU A 165 -4.35 4.27 21.03
C LEU A 165 -5.61 5.00 21.52
N HIS A 166 -6.64 4.29 21.99
CA HIS A 166 -7.86 4.90 22.52
C HIS A 166 -7.60 5.76 23.76
N GLN A 167 -6.71 5.31 24.65
CA GLN A 167 -6.27 6.12 25.78
C GLN A 167 -5.66 7.43 25.28
N ASN A 168 -4.76 7.36 24.30
CA ASN A 168 -4.10 8.55 23.74
C ASN A 168 -5.03 9.45 22.95
N GLU A 169 -6.07 8.91 22.32
CA GLU A 169 -7.10 9.68 21.62
C GLU A 169 -8.05 10.41 22.59
N SER A 170 -8.26 9.84 23.77
CA SER A 170 -9.07 10.46 24.84
C SER A 170 -8.30 11.42 25.74
N SER A 171 -6.97 11.28 25.79
CA SER A 171 -6.07 12.08 26.62
C SER A 171 -5.86 13.51 26.11
N SER A 172 -5.43 14.40 27.01
CA SER A 172 -5.03 15.75 26.62
C SER A 172 -3.79 15.72 25.72
N ILE A 173 -3.65 16.70 24.82
CA ILE A 173 -2.48 16.78 23.92
C ILE A 173 -1.15 16.80 24.69
N ASN A 174 -1.13 17.35 25.91
CA ASN A 174 0.05 17.41 26.76
C ASN A 174 0.43 16.02 27.27
N GLU A 175 -0.55 15.19 27.66
CA GLU A 175 -0.30 13.80 28.05
C GLU A 175 0.23 12.97 26.89
N VAL A 176 -0.35 13.13 25.68
CA VAL A 176 0.13 12.43 24.48
C VAL A 176 1.57 12.84 24.16
N ILE A 177 1.88 14.13 24.28
CA ILE A 177 3.25 14.63 24.09
C ILE A 177 4.19 14.06 25.16
N ASN A 178 3.78 14.00 26.42
CA ASN A 178 4.57 13.38 27.49
C ASN A 178 4.88 11.92 27.15
N GLN A 179 3.90 11.14 26.70
CA GLN A 179 4.13 9.76 26.28
C GLN A 179 5.04 9.62 25.05
N ILE A 180 5.02 10.59 24.12
CA ILE A 180 5.96 10.60 22.98
C ILE A 180 7.40 10.76 23.48
N LEU A 181 7.60 11.57 24.53
CA LEU A 181 8.92 11.85 25.11
C LEU A 181 9.38 10.79 26.10
N GLU A 182 8.46 10.21 26.85
CA GLU A 182 8.66 9.14 27.83
C GLU A 182 7.77 7.94 27.47
N PRO A 183 8.19 7.12 26.49
CA PRO A 183 7.36 6.02 26.00
C PRO A 183 7.23 4.93 27.06
N ILE A 184 6.00 4.44 27.20
CA ILE A 184 5.63 3.38 28.14
C ILE A 184 6.31 2.08 27.71
N GLU A 185 7.06 1.47 28.62
CA GLU A 185 7.64 0.15 28.43
C GLU A 185 6.59 -0.91 28.74
N GLN A 186 6.44 -1.86 27.83
CA GLN A 186 5.56 -3.01 27.99
C GLN A 186 6.31 -4.27 27.60
N GLU A 187 6.18 -5.30 28.43
CA GLU A 187 6.72 -6.61 28.11
C GLU A 187 5.89 -7.26 27.01
N LEU A 188 6.53 -7.58 25.89
CA LEU A 188 5.95 -8.31 24.78
C LEU A 188 6.55 -9.72 24.76
N SER A 189 5.70 -10.72 24.57
CA SER A 189 6.17 -12.09 24.30
C SER A 189 6.87 -12.17 22.93
N GLU A 190 7.68 -13.21 22.71
CA GLU A 190 8.44 -13.37 21.45
C GLU A 190 7.56 -13.39 20.19
N SER A 191 6.34 -13.95 20.26
CA SER A 191 5.40 -13.91 19.15
C SER A 191 4.87 -12.49 18.88
N GLN A 192 4.63 -11.71 19.94
CA GLN A 192 4.20 -10.31 19.84
C GLN A 192 5.31 -9.39 19.34
N LYS A 193 6.59 -9.69 19.64
CA LYS A 193 7.73 -8.94 19.10
C LYS A 193 7.78 -9.02 17.57
N LYS A 194 7.55 -10.21 16.99
CA LYS A 194 7.48 -10.37 15.52
C LYS A 194 6.31 -9.58 14.91
N GLU A 195 5.14 -9.61 15.55
CA GLU A 195 3.99 -8.80 15.11
C GLU A 195 4.29 -7.29 15.23
N ALA A 196 4.95 -6.88 16.31
CA ALA A 196 5.35 -5.49 16.53
C ALA A 196 6.34 -5.01 15.47
N ASP A 197 7.34 -5.80 15.09
CA ASP A 197 8.28 -5.46 14.02
C ASP A 197 7.57 -5.21 12.68
N HIS A 198 6.64 -6.10 12.32
CA HIS A 198 5.85 -5.95 11.09
C HIS A 198 4.93 -4.72 11.18
N PHE A 199 4.30 -4.51 12.32
CA PHE A 199 3.41 -3.37 12.58
C PHE A 199 4.16 -2.03 12.47
N ILE A 200 5.36 -1.93 13.06
CA ILE A 200 6.23 -0.74 12.97
C ILE A 200 6.58 -0.46 11.50
N ARG A 201 7.02 -1.47 10.75
CA ARG A 201 7.38 -1.30 9.32
C ARG A 201 6.19 -0.80 8.49
N LEU A 202 4.99 -1.33 8.74
CA LEU A 202 3.79 -0.89 8.04
C LEU A 202 3.36 0.53 8.42
N LEU A 203 3.52 0.91 9.70
CA LEU A 203 3.29 2.29 10.12
C LEU A 203 4.28 3.25 9.46
N GLU A 204 5.57 2.91 9.39
CA GLU A 204 6.58 3.74 8.73
C GLU A 204 6.35 3.87 7.22
N GLY A 205 5.84 2.82 6.58
CA GLY A 205 5.46 2.85 5.17
C GLY A 205 4.23 3.71 4.89
N LYS A 206 3.26 3.75 5.81
CA LYS A 206 2.00 4.48 5.64
C LYS A 206 2.04 5.92 6.13
N PHE A 207 2.83 6.24 7.16
CA PHE A 207 2.83 7.54 7.83
C PHE A 207 4.19 8.24 7.79
N ASP A 208 4.20 9.53 7.46
CA ASP A 208 5.42 10.36 7.47
C ASP A 208 5.76 10.85 8.90
N PHE A 209 6.22 9.92 9.72
CA PHE A 209 6.67 10.20 11.08
C PHE A 209 7.93 11.06 11.15
N LYS A 210 8.67 11.25 10.05
CA LYS A 210 9.84 12.13 10.02
C LYS A 210 9.43 13.58 10.28
N ARG A 211 8.26 14.00 9.80
CA ARG A 211 7.70 15.34 10.09
C ARG A 211 7.42 15.57 11.56
N ILE A 212 6.92 14.55 12.26
CA ILE A 212 6.63 14.63 13.70
C ILE A 212 7.93 14.61 14.49
N LYS A 213 8.85 13.70 14.15
CA LYS A 213 10.18 13.57 14.78
C LYS A 213 10.96 14.90 14.77
N ARG A 214 10.96 15.65 13.67
CA ARG A 214 11.63 16.96 13.57
C ARG A 214 11.11 18.00 14.57
N LYS A 215 9.87 17.83 15.05
CA LYS A 215 9.22 18.74 16.00
C LYS A 215 9.32 18.28 17.46
N GLU A 216 9.88 17.11 17.74
CA GLU A 216 10.04 16.61 19.12
C GLU A 216 10.83 17.57 20.02
N ARG A 217 11.90 18.19 19.49
CA ARG A 217 12.66 19.21 20.23
C ARG A 217 11.82 20.44 20.57
N GLN A 218 10.83 20.76 19.73
CA GLN A 218 9.89 21.84 20.03
C GLN A 218 8.92 21.39 21.14
N PHE A 219 8.44 20.14 21.11
CA PHE A 219 7.60 19.55 22.17
C PHE A 219 8.24 19.64 23.55
N GLN A 220 9.53 19.32 23.68
CA GLN A 220 10.25 19.47 24.95
C GLN A 220 10.28 20.91 25.46
N ARG A 221 10.41 21.90 24.56
CA ARG A 221 10.37 23.33 24.92
C ARG A 221 8.94 23.77 25.30
N TYR A 222 7.93 23.16 24.69
CA TYR A 222 6.53 23.47 24.98
C TYR A 222 6.10 22.98 26.38
N LEU A 223 6.51 21.78 26.80
CA LEU A 223 6.21 21.29 28.15
C LEU A 223 6.85 22.12 29.26
N LYS A 224 8.02 22.72 28.99
CA LYS A 224 8.71 23.60 29.95
C LYS A 224 8.14 25.02 30.01
N GLY A 225 7.24 25.41 29.10
CA GLY A 225 6.69 26.76 29.02
C GLY A 225 5.20 26.81 29.37
N SER A 226 4.87 27.25 30.59
CA SER A 226 3.49 27.52 31.02
C SER A 226 2.84 28.62 30.17
N GLY A 227 1.60 28.41 29.70
CA GLY A 227 0.72 29.52 29.32
C GLY A 227 -0.21 29.25 28.13
N ASP A 228 0.28 29.33 26.90
CA ASP A 228 -0.60 29.64 25.75
C ASP A 228 -0.30 28.83 24.47
N LYS A 229 0.72 27.97 24.50
CA LYS A 229 1.24 27.28 23.30
C LYS A 229 0.58 25.93 23.02
N SER A 230 -0.16 25.36 23.97
CA SER A 230 -0.86 24.07 23.82
C SER A 230 -1.98 24.14 22.78
N GLN A 231 -2.73 25.25 22.74
CA GLN A 231 -3.76 25.49 21.71
C GLN A 231 -3.14 25.57 20.31
N HIS A 232 -1.93 26.12 20.19
CA HIS A 232 -1.23 26.24 18.91
C HIS A 232 -0.79 24.88 18.35
N ILE A 233 -0.35 23.95 19.21
CA ILE A 233 -0.02 22.57 18.80
C ILE A 233 -1.27 21.80 18.38
N HIS A 234 -2.37 21.95 19.12
CA HIS A 234 -3.64 21.33 18.74
C HIS A 234 -4.13 21.85 17.37
N LYS A 235 -4.04 23.16 17.12
CA LYS A 235 -4.29 23.77 15.80
C LYS A 235 -3.32 23.22 14.74
N LEU A 236 -2.04 23.06 15.06
CA LEU A 236 -1.01 22.53 14.14
C LEU A 236 -1.26 21.05 13.78
N GLY A 237 -1.68 20.23 14.75
CA GLY A 237 -2.04 18.84 14.56
C GLY A 237 -3.23 18.69 13.63
N LYS A 238 -4.30 19.44 13.89
CA LYS A 238 -5.49 19.48 13.03
C LYS A 238 -5.20 20.03 11.63
N ALA A 239 -4.45 21.13 11.53
CA ALA A 239 -4.14 21.77 10.25
C ALA A 239 -3.21 20.93 9.36
N LYS A 240 -2.27 20.18 9.96
CA LYS A 240 -1.28 19.37 9.21
C LYS A 240 -1.62 17.88 9.18
N LYS A 241 -2.80 17.48 9.66
CA LYS A 241 -3.25 16.07 9.75
C LYS A 241 -2.19 15.16 10.40
N LEU A 242 -1.56 15.64 11.48
CA LEU A 242 -0.55 14.87 12.20
C LEU A 242 -1.22 14.02 13.28
N ASP A 243 -1.04 12.71 13.20
CA ASP A 243 -1.64 11.75 14.13
C ASP A 243 -0.71 11.53 15.33
N PHE A 244 -0.78 12.45 16.31
CA PHE A 244 0.01 12.37 17.53
C PHE A 244 -0.28 11.12 18.38
N PRO A 245 -1.56 10.70 18.59
CA PRO A 245 -1.86 9.48 19.32
C PRO A 245 -1.21 8.24 18.70
N LEU A 246 -1.30 8.10 17.37
CA LEU A 246 -0.66 6.98 16.67
C LEU A 246 0.87 7.06 16.73
N TYR A 247 1.44 8.27 16.68
CA TYR A 247 2.87 8.46 16.83
C TYR A 247 3.39 8.07 18.22
N ALA A 248 2.61 8.33 19.28
CA ALA A 248 2.93 7.90 20.64
C ALA A 248 3.02 6.36 20.71
N VAL A 249 2.04 5.65 20.13
CA VAL A 249 2.05 4.17 20.04
C VAL A 249 3.30 3.69 19.30
N TYR A 250 3.61 4.30 18.15
CA TYR A 250 4.82 3.98 17.38
C TYR A 250 6.11 4.16 18.20
N LYS A 251 6.23 5.24 18.98
CA LYS A 251 7.41 5.52 19.81
C LYS A 251 7.56 4.50 20.93
N SER A 252 6.46 4.13 21.60
CA SER A 252 6.45 3.07 22.61
C SER A 252 6.91 1.74 22.03
N LEU A 253 6.41 1.37 20.86
CA LEU A 253 6.82 0.15 20.17
C LEU A 253 8.32 0.18 19.79
N LYS A 254 8.82 1.28 19.23
CA LYS A 254 10.24 1.39 18.87
C LYS A 254 11.19 1.29 20.07
N LYS A 255 10.75 1.72 21.26
CA LYS A 255 11.53 1.59 22.48
C LYS A 255 11.64 0.12 22.91
N ILE A 256 10.56 -0.65 22.76
CA ILE A 256 10.47 -2.07 23.11
C ILE A 256 11.21 -2.95 22.09
N THR A 257 11.18 -2.57 20.80
CA THR A 257 11.77 -3.34 19.70
C THR A 257 12.89 -2.54 19.01
N PRO A 258 14.04 -2.30 19.68
CA PRO A 258 15.13 -1.50 19.12
C PRO A 258 15.81 -2.15 17.90
N ASN A 259 15.62 -3.46 17.73
CA ASN A 259 16.13 -4.22 16.59
C ASN A 259 15.24 -4.15 15.34
N ALA A 260 14.10 -3.45 15.39
CA ALA A 260 13.33 -3.06 14.22
C ALA A 260 14.10 -1.99 13.41
N LYS A 261 15.27 -2.35 12.87
CA LYS A 261 16.02 -1.50 11.96
C LYS A 261 15.31 -1.49 10.60
N SER A 262 15.07 -0.28 10.11
CA SER A 262 14.68 0.04 8.74
C SER A 262 15.79 -0.30 7.76
#